data_AF-A0A9E2QLW8-F1
#
_entry.id   AF-A0A9E2QLW8-F1
#
_cell.length_a   1.000
_cell.length_b   1.000
_cell.length_c   1.000
_cell.angle_alpha   90.00
_cell.angle_beta   90.00
_cell.angle_gamma   90.00
#
_symmetry.space_group_name_H-M   'P 1'
#
loop_
_entity.id
_entity.type
_entity.pdbx_description
1 polymer ?
#
loop_
_entity_poly.entity_id
_entity_poly.type
_entity_poly.pdbx_seq_one_letter_code
_entity_poly.pdbx_strand_id
1 'polypeptide(L)'
;MSITYSRIKDFFKRRPYRTYIVLFTVSFLIFTWLQATPTLADPDSFYHIKVAMLMQEKLEQGEWPIFKGFPWLYHTTLRQNFADHHLIYHLLMTPLMNYLDPITSSKFLTVILDAALITFLFWLLKRFKIKRPLALTALLYTSAGFIFRISLIKAQPLALIMFFLSLYVILKRKYWLMFLVAFLYVWTYGGWILMLFIGGSYVLAEVIQQMLASSKRNLLSLLRCFFVSTFAWPHIKLMLIILAGIAAGIIINPYFPENLNFYWIQIFQIAVVNKKGAINLGAEWYAPNFSDFLLQNILILVLWVIACAWFLYNIKLQARKNWTLFLLSGLFLILALRSSKQIEYFAPLALMFSGFSFAVNPFSSQRFNWQDLLARIKKFFIFPNPLTTILISGYVITAIFICGVSFTAQLTSVRTSLNKNFALYYLQNASAWLEKNTPKNSIVFHTCWDESPMLFFHNHHNYYLVGLDPTFMYAYDSYLYELHRDITSGKDTIGLAYKIKTKFNSEYVILTKKRYGDFEKVLKHQDGFESVYEDEEAHIFRIVN
;
A
#
# COMPACT_ATOMS: atom_id res chain seq x y z
N MET A 1 -32.53 9.11 27.97
CA MET A 1 -31.17 9.02 27.39
C MET A 1 -30.10 8.51 28.37
N SER A 2 -30.11 8.85 29.66
CA SER A 2 -29.04 8.46 30.61
C SER A 2 -28.96 6.95 30.90
N ILE A 3 -30.11 6.26 31.00
CA ILE A 3 -30.17 4.81 31.29
C ILE A 3 -29.60 3.99 30.13
N THR A 4 -29.94 4.36 28.88
CA THR A 4 -29.43 3.70 27.66
C THR A 4 -27.92 3.90 27.52
N TYR A 5 -27.41 5.11 27.78
CA TYR A 5 -25.98 5.41 27.75
C TYR A 5 -25.20 4.65 28.82
N SER A 6 -25.72 4.57 30.06
CA SER A 6 -25.14 3.77 31.14
C SER A 6 -25.07 2.29 30.77
N ARG A 7 -26.16 1.72 30.24
CA ARG A 7 -26.19 0.31 29.80
C ARG A 7 -25.20 0.01 28.68
N ILE A 8 -25.07 0.90 27.68
CA ILE A 8 -24.09 0.75 26.59
C ILE A 8 -22.65 0.82 27.15
N LYS A 9 -22.38 1.78 28.04
CA LYS A 9 -21.06 1.93 28.66
C LYS A 9 -20.68 0.70 29.49
N ASP A 10 -21.63 0.17 30.26
CA ASP A 10 -21.42 -1.03 31.08
C ASP A 10 -21.27 -2.29 30.22
N PHE A 11 -21.97 -2.38 29.09
CA PHE A 11 -21.85 -3.47 28.12
C PHE A 11 -20.42 -3.60 27.58
N PHE A 12 -19.75 -2.49 27.28
CA PHE A 12 -18.36 -2.50 26.80
C PHE A 12 -17.32 -2.55 27.92
N LYS A 13 -17.60 -1.97 29.11
CA LYS A 13 -16.69 -2.02 30.26
C LYS A 13 -16.48 -3.43 30.80
N ARG A 14 -17.55 -4.24 30.86
CA ARG A 14 -17.50 -5.60 31.42
C ARG A 14 -16.66 -6.56 30.59
N ARG A 15 -16.58 -6.35 29.27
CA ARG A 15 -15.87 -7.26 28.33
C ARG A 15 -15.19 -6.45 27.21
N PRO A 16 -13.91 -6.08 27.36
CA PRO A 16 -13.22 -5.18 26.43
C PRO A 16 -13.04 -5.76 25.02
N TYR A 17 -13.17 -7.08 24.85
CA TYR A 17 -13.08 -7.72 23.54
C TYR A 17 -14.27 -7.40 22.63
N ARG A 18 -15.43 -7.05 23.20
CA ARG A 18 -16.64 -6.69 22.45
C ARG A 18 -16.41 -5.49 21.53
N THR A 19 -15.59 -4.52 21.95
CA THR A 19 -15.27 -3.37 21.08
C THR A 19 -14.46 -3.78 19.86
N TYR A 20 -13.56 -4.77 19.98
CA TYR A 20 -12.80 -5.25 18.81
C TYR A 20 -13.71 -5.99 17.84
N ILE A 21 -14.62 -6.84 18.35
CA ILE A 21 -15.59 -7.56 17.51
C ILE A 21 -16.50 -6.56 16.79
N VAL A 22 -17.09 -5.60 17.50
CA VAL A 22 -17.97 -4.60 16.89
C VAL A 22 -17.22 -3.78 15.84
N LEU A 23 -15.99 -3.33 16.14
CA LEU A 23 -15.21 -2.57 15.17
C LEU A 23 -14.90 -3.42 13.93
N PHE A 24 -14.42 -4.66 14.12
CA PHE A 24 -14.13 -5.58 13.02
C PHE A 24 -15.38 -5.83 12.18
N THR A 25 -16.54 -6.09 12.79
CA THR A 25 -17.80 -6.31 12.07
C THR A 25 -18.23 -5.07 11.29
N VAL A 26 -18.14 -3.87 11.88
CA VAL A 26 -18.48 -2.62 11.18
C VAL A 26 -17.53 -2.37 10.02
N SER A 27 -16.21 -2.54 10.24
CA SER A 27 -15.21 -2.42 9.18
C SER A 27 -15.47 -3.43 8.07
N PHE A 28 -15.71 -4.69 8.41
CA PHE A 28 -16.03 -5.77 7.49
C PHE A 28 -17.23 -5.40 6.62
N LEU A 29 -18.35 -4.96 7.21
CA LEU A 29 -19.53 -4.54 6.44
C LEU A 29 -19.25 -3.37 5.49
N ILE A 30 -18.48 -2.38 5.92
CA ILE A 30 -18.08 -1.24 5.07
C ILE A 30 -17.24 -1.74 3.89
N PHE A 31 -16.23 -2.58 4.14
CA PHE A 31 -15.37 -3.09 3.07
C PHE A 31 -16.09 -4.11 2.18
N THR A 32 -17.01 -4.92 2.70
CA THR A 32 -17.91 -5.76 1.89
C THR A 32 -18.73 -4.89 0.94
N TRP A 33 -19.31 -3.80 1.44
CA TRP A 33 -19.98 -2.85 0.57
C TRP A 33 -18.99 -2.34 -0.49
N LEU A 34 -17.84 -1.76 -0.11
CA LEU A 34 -16.85 -1.24 -1.06
C LEU A 34 -16.42 -2.25 -2.14
N GLN A 35 -16.24 -3.53 -1.80
CA GLN A 35 -15.82 -4.59 -2.72
C GLN A 35 -16.95 -5.17 -3.57
N ALA A 36 -18.22 -4.95 -3.18
CA ALA A 36 -19.40 -5.37 -3.94
C ALA A 36 -19.62 -4.48 -5.17
N THR A 37 -18.65 -4.52 -6.08
CA THR A 37 -18.63 -3.88 -7.40
C THR A 37 -18.40 -4.96 -8.48
N PRO A 38 -18.95 -4.79 -9.69
CA PRO A 38 -18.72 -5.69 -10.83
C PRO A 38 -17.39 -5.40 -11.57
N THR A 39 -16.41 -4.84 -10.88
CA THR A 39 -15.12 -4.42 -11.47
C THR A 39 -13.96 -4.71 -10.54
N LEU A 40 -12.75 -4.67 -11.11
CA LEU A 40 -11.47 -4.58 -10.42
C LEU A 40 -10.81 -3.24 -10.79
N ALA A 41 -10.38 -2.50 -9.77
CA ALA A 41 -9.87 -1.14 -9.95
C ALA A 41 -8.42 -1.11 -10.45
N ASP A 42 -7.65 -2.14 -10.12
CA ASP A 42 -6.21 -2.22 -10.37
C ASP A 42 -5.88 -3.44 -11.24
N PRO A 43 -5.01 -3.29 -12.25
CA PRO A 43 -4.73 -4.36 -13.19
C PRO A 43 -4.04 -5.56 -12.54
N ASP A 44 -3.12 -5.35 -11.60
CA ASP A 44 -2.38 -6.43 -10.95
C ASP A 44 -3.28 -7.32 -10.08
N SER A 45 -4.51 -6.89 -9.77
CA SER A 45 -5.51 -7.72 -9.11
C SER A 45 -5.69 -9.06 -9.83
N PHE A 46 -5.74 -9.04 -11.16
CA PHE A 46 -5.89 -10.25 -11.99
C PHE A 46 -4.67 -11.17 -11.88
N TYR A 47 -3.46 -10.60 -11.80
CA TYR A 47 -2.24 -11.35 -11.56
C TYR A 47 -2.26 -12.06 -10.21
N HIS A 48 -2.65 -11.35 -9.14
CA HIS A 48 -2.72 -11.93 -7.80
C HIS A 48 -3.69 -13.10 -7.73
N ILE A 49 -4.87 -12.97 -8.35
CA ILE A 49 -5.86 -14.03 -8.41
C ILE A 49 -5.29 -15.23 -9.18
N LYS A 50 -4.70 -15.00 -10.37
CA LYS A 50 -4.17 -16.10 -11.19
C LYS A 50 -3.01 -16.84 -10.52
N VAL A 51 -2.10 -16.12 -9.86
CA VAL A 51 -1.00 -16.75 -9.12
C VAL A 51 -1.54 -17.65 -8.00
N ALA A 52 -2.53 -17.18 -7.24
CA ALA A 52 -3.15 -17.99 -6.19
C ALA A 52 -3.89 -19.22 -6.75
N MET A 53 -4.54 -19.11 -7.93
CA MET A 53 -5.13 -20.26 -8.64
C MET A 53 -4.06 -21.28 -9.03
N LEU A 54 -2.96 -20.85 -9.64
CA LEU A 54 -1.87 -21.76 -10.02
C LEU A 54 -1.19 -22.41 -8.79
N MET A 55 -1.13 -21.70 -7.66
CA MET A 55 -0.66 -22.26 -6.39
C MET A 55 -1.62 -23.34 -5.87
N GLN A 56 -2.94 -23.12 -6.02
CA GLN A 56 -3.96 -24.11 -5.67
C GLN A 56 -3.83 -25.37 -6.53
N GLU A 57 -3.73 -25.21 -7.85
CA GLU A 57 -3.55 -26.31 -8.80
C GLU A 57 -2.32 -27.16 -8.44
N LYS A 58 -1.20 -26.53 -8.07
CA LYS A 58 -0.01 -27.24 -7.58
C LYS A 58 -0.27 -28.03 -6.31
N LEU A 59 -0.95 -27.43 -5.33
CA LEU A 59 -1.28 -28.12 -4.07
C LEU A 59 -2.19 -29.32 -4.31
N GLU A 60 -3.17 -29.21 -5.19
CA GLU A 60 -4.05 -30.31 -5.59
C GLU A 60 -3.29 -31.46 -6.27
N GLN A 61 -2.23 -31.13 -7.01
CA GLN A 61 -1.29 -32.10 -7.60
C GLN A 61 -0.28 -32.68 -6.59
N GLY A 62 -0.32 -32.27 -5.32
CA GLY A 62 0.63 -32.70 -4.30
C GLY A 62 2.01 -32.03 -4.40
N GLU A 63 2.12 -30.96 -5.18
CA GLU A 63 3.34 -30.17 -5.34
C GLU A 63 3.39 -29.00 -4.36
N TRP A 64 4.60 -28.52 -4.09
CA TRP A 64 4.79 -27.30 -3.30
C TRP A 64 4.33 -26.05 -4.10
N PRO A 65 3.55 -25.12 -3.53
CA PRO A 65 2.91 -24.00 -4.23
C PRO A 65 3.90 -22.86 -4.56
N ILE A 66 4.97 -23.17 -5.29
CA ILE A 66 6.07 -22.26 -5.57
C ILE A 66 6.49 -22.38 -7.03
N PHE A 67 6.88 -21.25 -7.62
CA PHE A 67 7.31 -21.12 -9.01
C PHE A 67 8.79 -20.77 -9.08
N LYS A 68 9.61 -21.49 -9.86
CA LYS A 68 11.04 -21.15 -10.04
C LYS A 68 11.30 -20.14 -11.17
N GLY A 69 10.25 -19.65 -11.81
CA GLY A 69 10.30 -18.70 -12.93
C GLY A 69 8.89 -18.28 -13.32
N PHE A 70 8.79 -17.22 -14.13
CA PHE A 70 7.51 -16.70 -14.59
C PHE A 70 7.47 -16.62 -16.12
N PRO A 71 7.31 -17.77 -16.81
CA PRO A 71 7.49 -17.86 -18.27
C PRO A 71 6.51 -16.99 -19.07
N TRP A 72 5.37 -16.65 -18.46
CA TRP A 72 4.33 -15.83 -19.07
C TRP A 72 4.72 -14.37 -19.30
N LEU A 73 5.81 -13.88 -18.71
CA LEU A 73 6.39 -12.56 -18.98
C LEU A 73 7.73 -12.74 -19.68
N TYR A 74 7.67 -13.08 -20.96
CA TYR A 74 8.74 -13.72 -21.72
C TYR A 74 9.99 -12.84 -21.91
N HIS A 75 9.81 -11.56 -22.22
CA HIS A 75 10.90 -10.60 -22.46
C HIS A 75 11.21 -9.78 -21.21
N THR A 76 11.18 -10.43 -20.05
CA THR A 76 11.49 -9.78 -18.77
C THR A 76 12.47 -10.61 -17.97
N THR A 77 13.17 -9.97 -17.04
CA THR A 77 14.02 -10.70 -16.07
C THR A 77 13.21 -11.65 -15.18
N LEU A 78 11.90 -11.44 -15.02
CA LEU A 78 11.00 -12.31 -14.26
C LEU A 78 10.85 -13.70 -14.87
N ARG A 79 11.12 -13.88 -16.16
CA ARG A 79 11.09 -15.21 -16.78
C ARG A 79 11.97 -16.20 -16.03
N GLN A 80 13.15 -15.76 -15.60
CA GLN A 80 14.15 -16.58 -14.92
C GLN A 80 14.32 -16.20 -13.44
N ASN A 81 14.29 -14.91 -13.12
CA ASN A 81 14.52 -14.40 -11.76
C ASN A 81 13.20 -13.94 -11.11
N PHE A 82 12.19 -14.80 -11.18
CA PHE A 82 10.93 -14.54 -10.49
C PHE A 82 11.11 -14.75 -8.98
N ALA A 83 10.60 -13.81 -8.19
CA ALA A 83 10.37 -14.02 -6.77
C ALA A 83 8.99 -13.51 -6.40
N ASP A 84 8.21 -14.37 -5.75
CA ASP A 84 6.93 -13.96 -5.20
C ASP A 84 7.13 -13.18 -3.90
N HIS A 85 7.33 -11.87 -4.05
CA HIS A 85 7.41 -10.95 -2.91
C HIS A 85 6.09 -10.77 -2.16
N HIS A 86 5.01 -11.43 -2.59
CA HIS A 86 3.70 -11.49 -1.92
C HIS A 86 3.34 -12.91 -1.46
N LEU A 87 4.35 -13.78 -1.26
CA LEU A 87 4.16 -15.21 -0.97
C LEU A 87 3.11 -15.49 0.11
N ILE A 88 3.22 -14.88 1.30
CA ILE A 88 2.25 -15.11 2.39
C ILE A 88 0.85 -14.67 1.98
N TYR A 89 0.71 -13.59 1.22
CA TYR A 89 -0.59 -13.11 0.75
C TYR A 89 -1.25 -14.10 -0.22
N HIS A 90 -0.51 -14.64 -1.18
CA HIS A 90 -1.06 -15.66 -2.08
C HIS A 90 -1.41 -16.96 -1.34
N LEU A 91 -0.54 -17.42 -0.42
CA LEU A 91 -0.81 -18.61 0.39
C LEU A 91 -2.05 -18.47 1.27
N LEU A 92 -2.36 -17.25 1.76
CA LEU A 92 -3.60 -16.99 2.50
C LEU A 92 -4.85 -17.00 1.60
N MET A 93 -4.70 -16.67 0.32
CA MET A 93 -5.79 -16.64 -0.66
C MET A 93 -6.14 -18.03 -1.18
N THR A 94 -5.14 -18.86 -1.46
CA THR A 94 -5.28 -20.21 -2.02
C THR A 94 -6.35 -21.07 -1.34
N PRO A 95 -6.40 -21.24 0.00
CA PRO A 95 -7.39 -22.13 0.62
C PRO A 95 -8.85 -21.65 0.47
N LEU A 96 -9.09 -20.37 0.21
CA LEU A 96 -10.44 -19.83 0.02
C LEU A 96 -11.06 -20.26 -1.31
N MET A 97 -10.20 -20.50 -2.31
CA MET A 97 -10.61 -20.90 -3.65
C MET A 97 -11.20 -22.33 -3.71
N ASN A 98 -11.03 -23.13 -2.66
CA ASN A 98 -11.71 -24.43 -2.51
C ASN A 98 -13.22 -24.27 -2.23
N TYR A 99 -13.66 -23.09 -1.80
CA TYR A 99 -15.03 -22.86 -1.32
C TYR A 99 -15.79 -21.80 -2.12
N LEU A 100 -15.07 -20.89 -2.78
CA LEU A 100 -15.63 -19.75 -3.52
C LEU A 100 -14.91 -19.64 -4.87
N ASP A 101 -15.54 -19.02 -5.86
CA ASP A 101 -14.85 -18.72 -7.12
C ASP A 101 -13.62 -17.82 -6.89
N PRO A 102 -12.61 -17.81 -7.79
CA PRO A 102 -11.36 -17.10 -7.56
C PRO A 102 -11.51 -15.59 -7.32
N ILE A 103 -12.45 -14.94 -8.02
CA ILE A 103 -12.67 -13.50 -7.90
C ILE A 103 -13.32 -13.19 -6.55
N THR A 104 -14.38 -13.92 -6.19
CA THR A 104 -15.04 -13.76 -4.88
C THR A 104 -14.09 -14.08 -3.73
N SER A 105 -13.26 -15.12 -3.86
CA SER A 105 -12.22 -15.49 -2.88
C SER A 105 -11.27 -14.33 -2.60
N SER A 106 -10.79 -13.69 -3.67
CA SER A 106 -9.85 -12.58 -3.55
C SER A 106 -10.47 -11.33 -2.92
N LYS A 107 -11.68 -10.95 -3.36
CA LYS A 107 -12.43 -9.83 -2.76
C LYS A 107 -12.74 -10.11 -1.28
N PHE A 108 -13.13 -11.34 -0.95
CA PHE A 108 -13.42 -11.73 0.43
C PHE A 108 -12.18 -11.65 1.32
N LEU A 109 -11.02 -12.12 0.86
CA LEU A 109 -9.75 -11.98 1.58
C LEU A 109 -9.41 -10.50 1.81
N THR A 110 -9.54 -9.65 0.78
CA THR A 110 -9.30 -8.20 0.90
C THR A 110 -10.18 -7.59 1.99
N VAL A 111 -11.47 -7.90 2.03
CA VAL A 111 -12.38 -7.43 3.10
C VAL A 111 -11.91 -7.85 4.49
N ILE A 112 -11.49 -9.11 4.65
CA ILE A 112 -10.99 -9.63 5.93
C ILE A 112 -9.72 -8.89 6.36
N LEU A 113 -8.76 -8.75 5.44
CA LEU A 113 -7.47 -8.11 5.74
C LEU A 113 -7.63 -6.61 6.02
N ASP A 114 -8.51 -5.92 5.31
CA ASP A 114 -8.85 -4.51 5.56
C ASP A 114 -9.48 -4.31 6.94
N ALA A 115 -10.49 -5.12 7.28
CA ALA A 115 -11.14 -5.09 8.59
C ALA A 115 -10.16 -5.46 9.72
N ALA A 116 -9.27 -6.42 9.47
CA ALA A 116 -8.22 -6.81 10.39
C ALA A 116 -7.21 -5.67 10.62
N LEU A 117 -6.79 -4.96 9.56
CA LEU A 117 -5.89 -3.81 9.66
C LEU A 117 -6.50 -2.69 10.51
N ILE A 118 -7.75 -2.29 10.24
CA ILE A 118 -8.41 -1.23 11.04
C ILE A 118 -8.51 -1.64 12.51
N THR A 119 -8.90 -2.89 12.78
CA THR A 119 -9.01 -3.44 14.13
C THR A 119 -7.64 -3.51 14.82
N PHE A 120 -6.60 -3.87 14.08
CA PHE A 120 -5.22 -3.92 14.55
C PHE A 120 -4.67 -2.53 14.91
N LEU A 121 -4.92 -1.51 14.08
CA LEU A 121 -4.55 -0.13 14.37
C LEU A 121 -5.27 0.39 15.62
N PHE A 122 -6.56 0.08 15.79
CA PHE A 122 -7.29 0.38 17.03
C PHE A 122 -6.70 -0.33 18.26
N TRP A 123 -6.35 -1.61 18.12
CA TRP A 123 -5.67 -2.38 19.16
C TRP A 123 -4.33 -1.74 19.54
N LEU A 124 -3.54 -1.28 18.58
CA LEU A 124 -2.27 -0.59 18.82
C LEU A 124 -2.47 0.68 19.65
N LEU A 125 -3.42 1.54 19.26
CA LEU A 125 -3.73 2.75 20.02
C LEU A 125 -4.13 2.43 21.47
N LYS A 126 -4.94 1.37 21.68
CA LYS A 126 -5.28 0.88 23.03
C LYS A 126 -4.07 0.35 23.80
N ARG A 127 -3.20 -0.44 23.17
CA ARG A 127 -1.97 -0.98 23.80
C ARG A 127 -1.00 0.11 24.25
N PHE A 128 -0.99 1.24 23.54
CA PHE A 128 -0.24 2.42 23.92
C PHE A 128 -0.97 3.36 24.89
N LYS A 129 -2.18 2.99 25.33
CA LYS A 129 -3.02 3.76 26.25
C LYS A 129 -3.34 5.17 25.72
N ILE A 130 -3.47 5.31 24.41
CA ILE A 130 -3.84 6.58 23.77
C ILE A 130 -5.28 6.94 24.12
N LYS A 131 -5.52 8.21 24.41
CA LYS A 131 -6.87 8.72 24.71
C LYS A 131 -7.72 8.70 23.43
N ARG A 132 -9.00 8.31 23.57
CA ARG A 132 -9.98 8.26 22.47
C ARG A 132 -9.50 7.44 21.24
N PRO A 133 -9.05 6.19 21.43
CA PRO A 133 -8.51 5.38 20.33
C PRO A 133 -9.55 5.13 19.22
N LEU A 134 -10.84 5.01 19.57
CA LEU A 134 -11.92 4.82 18.60
C LEU A 134 -12.07 6.02 17.67
N ALA A 135 -11.97 7.24 18.19
CA ALA A 135 -12.12 8.46 17.39
C ALA A 135 -10.96 8.61 16.40
N LEU A 136 -9.73 8.31 16.84
CA LEU A 136 -8.56 8.30 15.96
C LEU A 136 -8.70 7.22 14.88
N THR A 137 -9.10 5.99 15.24
CA THR A 137 -9.35 4.95 14.23
C THR A 137 -10.44 5.35 13.24
N ALA A 138 -11.52 5.99 13.71
CA ALA A 138 -12.60 6.44 12.83
C ALA A 138 -12.14 7.49 11.79
N LEU A 139 -11.15 8.33 12.13
CA LEU A 139 -10.60 9.30 11.18
C LEU A 139 -9.91 8.66 9.98
N LEU A 140 -9.46 7.40 10.07
CA LEU A 140 -8.89 6.70 8.89
C LEU A 140 -9.91 6.58 7.75
N TYR A 141 -11.19 6.42 8.07
CA TYR A 141 -12.26 6.36 7.07
C TYR A 141 -12.55 7.68 6.38
N THR A 142 -12.00 8.78 6.90
CA THR A 142 -12.10 10.10 6.27
C THR A 142 -10.97 10.37 5.27
N SER A 143 -10.09 9.39 5.05
CA SER A 143 -9.05 9.45 4.03
C SER A 143 -9.37 8.54 2.85
N ALA A 144 -9.92 9.08 1.76
CA ALA A 144 -10.19 8.27 0.57
C ALA A 144 -8.92 7.64 0.00
N GLY A 145 -7.80 8.37 0.00
CA GLY A 145 -6.52 7.84 -0.46
C GLY A 145 -6.07 6.62 0.34
N PHE A 146 -6.17 6.66 1.67
CA PHE A 146 -5.84 5.51 2.52
C PHE A 146 -6.79 4.33 2.27
N ILE A 147 -8.11 4.56 2.29
CA ILE A 147 -9.11 3.49 2.15
C ILE A 147 -9.04 2.84 0.76
N PHE A 148 -8.89 3.64 -0.30
CA PHE A 148 -8.75 3.12 -1.66
C PHE A 148 -7.54 2.18 -1.80
N ARG A 149 -6.39 2.57 -1.23
CA ARG A 149 -5.14 1.80 -1.32
C ARG A 149 -5.21 0.45 -0.62
N ILE A 150 -5.76 0.40 0.59
CA ILE A 150 -5.89 -0.87 1.32
C ILE A 150 -6.92 -1.79 0.66
N SER A 151 -7.96 -1.22 0.05
CA SER A 151 -9.00 -1.97 -0.66
C SER A 151 -8.62 -2.46 -2.06
N LEU A 152 -7.37 -2.31 -2.50
CA LEU A 152 -6.90 -3.01 -3.71
C LEU A 152 -6.68 -4.49 -3.40
N ILE A 153 -6.87 -5.36 -4.39
CA ILE A 153 -6.62 -6.81 -4.24
C ILE A 153 -5.11 -7.07 -4.33
N LYS A 154 -4.36 -6.61 -3.32
CA LYS A 154 -2.94 -6.90 -3.13
C LYS A 154 -2.59 -7.01 -1.64
N ALA A 155 -1.32 -7.26 -1.34
CA ALA A 155 -0.85 -7.55 0.02
C ALA A 155 -0.79 -6.35 0.97
N GLN A 156 -1.20 -5.14 0.58
CA GLN A 156 -0.97 -3.90 1.35
C GLN A 156 -1.49 -3.98 2.79
N PRO A 157 -2.71 -4.46 3.07
CA PRO A 157 -3.21 -4.45 4.44
C PRO A 157 -2.36 -5.34 5.36
N LEU A 158 -1.92 -6.49 4.84
CA LEU A 158 -1.02 -7.41 5.55
C LEU A 158 0.37 -6.80 5.75
N ALA A 159 0.92 -6.14 4.71
CA ALA A 159 2.18 -5.41 4.79
C ALA A 159 2.13 -4.29 5.85
N LEU A 160 1.03 -3.55 5.92
CA LEU A 160 0.81 -2.51 6.93
C LEU A 160 0.72 -3.09 8.34
N ILE A 161 0.05 -4.23 8.53
CA ILE A 161 0.05 -4.93 9.83
C ILE A 161 1.49 -5.26 10.25
N MET A 162 2.31 -5.80 9.35
CA MET A 162 3.72 -6.11 9.63
C MET A 162 4.55 -4.86 9.94
N PHE A 163 4.38 -3.79 9.16
CA PHE A 163 5.02 -2.49 9.38
C PHE A 163 4.69 -1.94 10.77
N PHE A 164 3.41 -1.86 11.14
CA PHE A 164 2.99 -1.30 12.42
C PHE A 164 3.26 -2.25 13.61
N LEU A 165 3.29 -3.57 13.37
CA LEU A 165 3.75 -4.54 14.37
C LEU A 165 5.23 -4.36 14.67
N SER A 166 6.06 -4.12 13.65
CA SER A 166 7.49 -3.82 13.84
C SER A 166 7.69 -2.55 14.67
N LEU A 167 6.91 -1.50 14.40
CA LEU A 167 6.88 -0.27 15.20
C LEU A 167 6.43 -0.53 16.64
N TYR A 168 5.45 -1.40 16.86
CA TYR A 168 5.02 -1.77 18.21
C TYR A 168 6.14 -2.49 18.98
N VAL A 169 6.76 -3.48 18.35
CA VAL A 169 7.79 -4.34 18.94
C VAL A 169 9.04 -3.55 19.31
N ILE A 170 9.51 -2.67 18.41
CA ILE A 170 10.68 -1.81 18.65
C ILE A 170 10.41 -0.81 19.78
N LEU A 171 9.24 -0.18 19.81
CA LEU A 171 8.86 0.75 20.88
C LEU A 171 8.71 0.06 22.25
N LYS A 172 8.37 -1.23 22.25
CA LYS A 172 8.34 -2.09 23.45
C LYS A 172 9.67 -2.76 23.77
N ARG A 173 10.73 -2.51 22.99
CA ARG A 173 12.08 -3.10 23.17
C ARG A 173 12.10 -4.63 23.16
N LYS A 174 11.17 -5.27 22.45
CA LYS A 174 11.11 -6.74 22.37
C LYS A 174 11.95 -7.26 21.19
N TYR A 175 13.27 -7.19 21.31
CA TYR A 175 14.17 -7.37 20.17
C TYR A 175 14.10 -8.75 19.49
N TRP A 176 13.89 -9.85 20.23
CA TRP A 176 13.68 -11.16 19.61
C TRP A 176 12.47 -11.17 18.66
N LEU A 177 11.35 -10.55 19.07
CA LEU A 177 10.19 -10.42 18.19
C LEU A 177 10.49 -9.52 16.99
N MET A 178 11.43 -8.58 17.10
CA MET A 178 11.82 -7.72 15.97
C MET A 178 12.52 -8.54 14.89
N PHE A 179 13.37 -9.50 15.27
CA PHE A 179 13.96 -10.46 14.34
C PHE A 179 12.86 -11.24 13.59
N LEU A 180 11.90 -11.82 14.33
CA LEU A 180 10.83 -12.63 13.74
C LEU A 180 9.91 -11.80 12.82
N VAL A 181 9.53 -10.59 13.23
CA VAL A 181 8.73 -9.69 12.40
C VAL A 181 9.50 -9.31 11.14
N ALA A 182 10.81 -9.07 11.25
CA ALA A 182 11.63 -8.75 10.09
C ALA A 182 11.76 -9.90 9.10
N PHE A 183 11.96 -11.11 9.61
CA PHE A 183 11.93 -12.34 8.83
C PHE A 183 10.61 -12.49 8.06
N LEU A 184 9.48 -12.42 8.75
CA LEU A 184 8.16 -12.62 8.16
C LEU A 184 7.77 -11.49 7.19
N TYR A 185 8.26 -10.26 7.41
CA TYR A 185 7.92 -9.15 6.52
C TYR A 185 8.54 -9.32 5.13
N VAL A 186 9.75 -9.90 5.03
CA VAL A 186 10.36 -10.26 3.73
C VAL A 186 9.47 -11.22 2.93
N TRP A 187 8.81 -12.16 3.61
CA TRP A 187 7.91 -13.14 2.98
C TRP A 187 6.52 -12.58 2.67
N THR A 188 6.20 -11.42 3.24
CA THR A 188 4.90 -10.77 3.09
C THR A 188 4.92 -9.74 1.96
N TYR A 189 5.97 -8.92 1.89
CA TYR A 189 6.02 -7.77 0.99
C TYR A 189 7.45 -7.30 0.71
N GLY A 190 7.70 -6.89 -0.53
CA GLY A 190 8.98 -6.31 -0.98
C GLY A 190 9.36 -4.97 -0.32
N GLY A 191 8.44 -4.34 0.41
CA GLY A 191 8.68 -3.15 1.23
C GLY A 191 9.39 -3.39 2.57
N TRP A 192 10.00 -4.56 2.78
CA TRP A 192 10.67 -4.92 4.04
C TRP A 192 11.80 -3.94 4.44
N ILE A 193 12.42 -3.24 3.48
CA ILE A 193 13.45 -2.21 3.72
C ILE A 193 12.94 -1.09 4.65
N LEU A 194 11.62 -0.86 4.70
CA LEU A 194 10.97 0.12 5.57
C LEU A 194 11.25 -0.13 7.07
N MET A 195 11.61 -1.35 7.47
CA MET A 195 12.01 -1.62 8.85
C MET A 195 13.34 -0.98 9.23
N LEU A 196 14.24 -0.77 8.27
CA LEU A 196 15.48 -0.03 8.51
C LEU A 196 15.17 1.44 8.80
N PHE A 197 14.17 2.02 8.15
CA PHE A 197 13.71 3.38 8.45
C PHE A 197 13.05 3.48 9.83
N ILE A 198 12.32 2.44 10.27
CA ILE A 198 11.79 2.36 11.64
C ILE A 198 12.94 2.28 12.66
N GLY A 199 13.90 1.38 12.44
CA GLY A 199 15.09 1.22 13.28
C GLY A 199 15.91 2.51 13.38
N GLY A 200 16.22 3.11 12.23
CA GLY A 200 16.94 4.38 12.13
C GLY A 200 16.20 5.54 12.79
N SER A 201 14.88 5.67 12.59
CA SER A 201 14.08 6.71 13.24
C SER A 201 14.01 6.53 14.76
N TYR A 202 14.01 5.29 15.24
CA TYR A 202 14.04 4.99 16.67
C TYR A 202 15.40 5.33 17.30
N VAL A 203 16.50 4.96 16.65
CA VAL A 203 17.86 5.33 17.07
C VAL A 203 18.02 6.85 17.05
N LEU A 204 17.65 7.51 15.96
CA LEU A 204 17.72 8.96 15.82
C LEU A 204 16.88 9.68 16.89
N ALA A 205 15.67 9.19 17.18
CA ALA A 205 14.85 9.72 18.26
C ALA A 205 15.53 9.64 19.63
N GLU A 206 16.26 8.56 19.91
CA GLU A 206 17.00 8.39 21.16
C GLU A 206 18.22 9.33 21.22
N VAL A 207 18.95 9.46 20.12
CA VAL A 207 20.09 10.37 20.00
C VAL A 207 19.65 11.83 20.16
N ILE A 208 18.57 12.26 19.50
CA ILE A 208 17.99 13.60 19.66
C ILE A 208 17.64 13.86 21.13
N GLN A 209 17.04 12.87 21.81
CA GLN A 209 16.66 13.04 23.21
C GLN A 209 17.89 13.20 24.13
N GLN A 210 18.97 12.47 23.87
CA GLN A 210 20.24 12.61 24.59
C GLN A 210 20.89 13.97 24.32
N MET A 211 20.87 14.44 23.08
CA MET A 211 21.38 15.75 22.70
C MET A 211 20.60 16.89 23.38
N LEU A 212 19.26 16.79 23.44
CA LEU A 212 18.42 17.77 24.13
C LEU A 212 18.61 17.78 25.66
N ALA A 213 19.03 16.65 26.24
CA ALA A 213 19.35 16.54 27.66
C ALA A 213 20.77 17.03 28.00
N SER A 214 21.67 17.14 27.01
CA SER A 214 23.03 17.62 27.22
C SER A 214 23.04 19.10 27.66
N SER A 215 23.80 19.40 28.71
CA SER A 215 24.05 20.77 29.15
C SER A 215 24.98 21.54 28.21
N LYS A 216 25.79 20.83 27.42
CA LYS A 216 26.75 21.41 26.46
C LYS A 216 26.04 21.70 25.14
N ARG A 217 26.20 22.92 24.63
CA ARG A 217 25.53 23.40 23.40
C ARG A 217 26.48 23.76 22.25
N ASN A 218 27.79 23.58 22.40
CA ASN A 218 28.70 23.83 21.28
C ASN A 218 28.60 22.73 20.22
N LEU A 219 28.74 23.11 18.95
CA LEU A 219 28.55 22.21 17.80
C LEU A 219 29.40 20.94 17.90
N LEU A 220 30.67 21.07 18.27
CA LEU A 220 31.61 19.95 18.42
C LEU A 220 31.15 18.91 19.46
N SER A 221 30.61 19.33 20.62
CA SER A 221 30.11 18.37 21.61
C SER A 221 28.81 17.70 21.18
N LEU A 222 27.95 18.42 20.45
CA LEU A 222 26.72 17.87 19.90
C LEU A 222 27.01 16.85 18.80
N LEU A 223 27.96 17.13 17.91
CA LEU A 223 28.43 16.17 16.91
C LEU A 223 29.06 14.94 17.57
N ARG A 224 29.94 15.14 18.56
CA ARG A 224 30.52 14.01 19.31
C ARG A 224 29.44 13.18 20.01
N CYS A 225 28.47 13.81 20.67
CA CYS A 225 27.34 13.13 21.29
C CYS A 225 26.53 12.35 20.26
N PHE A 226 26.25 12.94 19.10
CA PHE A 226 25.56 12.27 18.01
C PHE A 226 26.28 10.99 17.57
N PHE A 227 27.57 11.07 17.25
CA PHE A 227 28.33 9.90 16.79
C PHE A 227 28.44 8.82 17.88
N VAL A 228 28.85 9.18 19.10
CA VAL A 228 29.02 8.21 20.19
C VAL A 228 27.69 7.53 20.54
N SER A 229 26.59 8.29 20.55
CA SER A 229 25.27 7.75 20.89
C SER A 229 24.74 6.87 19.77
N THR A 230 24.87 7.29 18.50
CA THR A 230 24.39 6.52 17.34
C THR A 230 25.06 5.15 17.24
N PHE A 231 26.36 5.08 17.52
CA PHE A 231 27.15 3.85 17.50
C PHE A 231 27.25 3.17 18.88
N ALA A 232 26.37 3.52 19.82
CA ALA A 232 26.29 2.81 21.09
C ALA A 232 25.86 1.35 20.85
N TRP A 233 26.44 0.43 21.62
CA TRP A 233 26.18 -1.01 21.47
C TRP A 233 24.69 -1.40 21.44
N PRO A 234 23.78 -0.81 22.25
CA PRO A 234 22.35 -1.12 22.17
C PRO A 234 21.72 -0.78 20.81
N HIS A 235 22.19 0.27 20.14
CA HIS A 235 21.68 0.72 18.84
C HIS A 235 22.24 -0.15 17.72
N ILE A 236 23.54 -0.45 17.75
CA ILE A 236 24.16 -1.42 16.84
C ILE A 236 23.48 -2.78 16.96
N LYS A 237 23.31 -3.28 18.20
CA LYS A 237 22.64 -4.55 18.47
C LYS A 237 21.22 -4.59 17.89
N LEU A 238 20.44 -3.52 18.07
CA LEU A 238 19.11 -3.41 17.49
C LEU A 238 19.16 -3.49 15.96
N MET A 239 20.07 -2.76 15.33
CA MET A 239 20.18 -2.79 13.87
C MET A 239 20.63 -4.15 13.34
N LEU A 240 21.58 -4.80 14.01
CA LEU A 240 22.01 -6.16 13.68
C LEU A 240 20.86 -7.16 13.81
N ILE A 241 19.98 -7.01 14.78
CA ILE A 241 18.80 -7.89 14.94
C ILE A 241 17.83 -7.71 13.77
N ILE A 242 17.59 -6.48 13.33
CA ILE A 242 16.75 -6.20 12.15
C ILE A 242 17.39 -6.79 10.90
N LEU A 243 18.70 -6.54 10.69
CA LEU A 243 19.45 -7.06 9.55
C LEU A 243 19.52 -8.58 9.54
N ALA A 244 19.70 -9.23 10.70
CA ALA A 244 19.71 -10.68 10.82
C ALA A 244 18.33 -11.27 10.47
N GLY A 245 17.24 -10.63 10.91
CA GLY A 245 15.88 -11.06 10.56
C GLY A 245 15.61 -10.93 9.07
N ILE A 246 16.00 -9.81 8.46
CA ILE A 246 15.91 -9.59 7.01
C ILE A 246 16.76 -10.63 6.26
N ALA A 247 18.02 -10.83 6.66
CA ALA A 247 18.93 -11.76 6.01
C ALA A 247 18.42 -13.20 6.08
N ALA A 248 17.95 -13.64 7.26
CA ALA A 248 17.29 -14.93 7.40
C ALA A 248 16.03 -15.01 6.53
N GLY A 249 15.24 -13.92 6.48
CA GLY A 249 14.04 -13.82 5.65
C GLY A 249 14.34 -13.99 4.17
N ILE A 250 15.45 -13.44 3.67
CA ILE A 250 15.90 -13.53 2.28
C ILE A 250 16.50 -14.91 1.97
N ILE A 251 17.38 -15.42 2.83
CA ILE A 251 18.14 -16.66 2.59
C ILE A 251 17.27 -17.90 2.71
N ILE A 252 16.37 -17.95 3.71
CA ILE A 252 15.46 -19.08 3.92
C ILE A 252 14.28 -19.02 2.93
N ASN A 253 14.07 -17.87 2.28
CA ASN A 253 13.01 -17.71 1.30
C ASN A 253 13.12 -18.76 0.19
N PRO A 254 12.01 -19.38 -0.22
CA PRO A 254 12.06 -20.43 -1.23
C PRO A 254 12.47 -19.96 -2.64
N TYR A 255 12.49 -18.64 -2.87
CA TYR A 255 12.97 -18.01 -4.10
C TYR A 255 14.43 -17.53 -3.99
N PHE A 256 15.19 -17.96 -2.99
CA PHE A 256 16.62 -17.66 -2.91
C PHE A 256 17.41 -18.56 -3.88
N PRO A 257 18.38 -18.02 -4.66
CA PRO A 257 18.90 -16.65 -4.63
C PRO A 257 18.24 -15.66 -5.62
N GLU A 258 17.26 -16.10 -6.43
CA GLU A 258 16.63 -15.28 -7.48
C GLU A 258 15.97 -14.01 -6.92
N ASN A 259 15.48 -14.07 -5.69
CA ASN A 259 14.91 -12.94 -4.95
C ASN A 259 15.88 -11.77 -4.79
N LEU A 260 17.20 -11.99 -4.82
CA LEU A 260 18.20 -10.93 -4.75
C LEU A 260 18.14 -10.02 -6.00
N ASN A 261 18.11 -10.63 -7.19
CA ASN A 261 17.98 -9.88 -8.44
C ASN A 261 16.61 -9.18 -8.52
N PHE A 262 15.55 -9.89 -8.13
CA PHE A 262 14.21 -9.32 -8.07
C PHE A 262 14.15 -8.08 -7.17
N TYR A 263 14.67 -8.16 -5.93
CA TYR A 263 14.69 -7.02 -5.01
C TYR A 263 15.63 -5.91 -5.47
N TRP A 264 16.74 -6.22 -6.15
CA TRP A 264 17.60 -5.21 -6.75
C TRP A 264 16.81 -4.33 -7.74
N ILE A 265 16.06 -4.95 -8.66
CA ILE A 265 15.24 -4.22 -9.61
C ILE A 265 14.11 -3.46 -8.90
N GLN A 266 13.36 -4.14 -8.02
CA GLN A 266 12.19 -3.55 -7.36
C GLN A 266 12.52 -2.39 -6.41
N ILE A 267 13.56 -2.54 -5.60
CA ILE A 267 13.92 -1.55 -4.58
C ILE A 267 14.80 -0.46 -5.20
N PHE A 268 15.83 -0.82 -5.96
CA PHE A 268 16.79 0.17 -6.46
C PHE A 268 16.38 0.77 -7.79
N GLN A 269 16.13 -0.05 -8.82
CA GLN A 269 15.85 0.48 -10.15
C GLN A 269 14.48 1.16 -10.23
N ILE A 270 13.45 0.54 -9.66
CA ILE A 270 12.08 1.08 -9.69
C ILE A 270 11.90 2.17 -8.62
N ALA A 271 12.16 1.88 -7.34
CA ALA A 271 11.82 2.82 -6.26
C ALA A 271 12.83 3.97 -6.07
N VAL A 272 14.13 3.72 -6.20
CA VAL A 272 15.19 4.73 -5.95
C VAL A 272 15.56 5.50 -7.22
N VAL A 273 15.98 4.79 -8.28
CA VAL A 273 16.43 5.40 -9.53
C VAL A 273 15.25 6.01 -10.27
N ASN A 274 14.17 5.24 -10.44
CA ASN A 274 12.91 5.67 -11.05
C ASN A 274 13.18 6.53 -12.31
N LYS A 275 13.59 5.90 -13.43
CA LYS A 275 14.00 6.56 -14.69
C LYS A 275 12.84 7.33 -15.36
N LYS A 276 12.37 8.39 -14.72
CA LYS A 276 11.27 9.24 -15.16
C LYS A 276 11.56 9.78 -16.56
N GLY A 277 10.59 9.63 -17.46
CA GLY A 277 10.70 10.06 -18.86
C GLY A 277 11.24 8.99 -19.82
N ALA A 278 12.02 8.02 -19.34
CA ALA A 278 12.42 6.86 -20.14
C ALA A 278 11.46 5.67 -19.96
N ILE A 279 10.96 5.48 -18.73
CA ILE A 279 10.04 4.41 -18.35
C ILE A 279 8.76 4.98 -17.74
N ASN A 280 7.61 4.58 -18.28
CA ASN A 280 6.29 4.95 -17.77
C ASN A 280 5.83 3.91 -16.75
N LEU A 281 5.87 4.27 -15.47
CA LEU A 281 5.44 3.42 -14.36
C LEU A 281 3.95 3.58 -14.08
N GLY A 282 3.40 2.74 -13.20
CA GLY A 282 2.02 2.91 -12.71
C GLY A 282 1.79 4.28 -12.05
N ALA A 283 0.58 4.83 -12.21
CA ALA A 283 0.22 6.16 -11.72
C ALA A 283 0.48 6.37 -10.21
N GLU A 284 0.51 5.29 -9.43
CA GLU A 284 0.79 5.31 -7.99
C GLU A 284 2.20 5.81 -7.61
N TRP A 285 3.16 5.72 -8.54
CA TRP A 285 4.55 6.14 -8.32
C TRP A 285 4.77 7.65 -8.48
N TYR A 286 3.78 8.36 -9.00
CA TYR A 286 3.86 9.80 -9.24
C TYR A 286 3.20 10.59 -8.10
N ALA A 287 3.58 11.88 -8.02
CA ALA A 287 3.03 12.80 -7.06
C ALA A 287 1.52 12.93 -7.31
N PRO A 288 0.68 12.82 -6.26
CA PRO A 288 -0.73 13.12 -6.41
C PRO A 288 -0.92 14.59 -6.80
N ASN A 289 -2.03 14.91 -7.44
CA ASN A 289 -2.45 16.31 -7.53
C ASN A 289 -2.57 16.87 -6.09
N PHE A 290 -1.95 18.03 -5.86
CA PHE A 290 -1.86 18.60 -4.51
C PHE A 290 -3.23 18.96 -3.92
N SER A 291 -4.15 19.52 -4.70
CA SER A 291 -5.49 19.85 -4.19
C SER A 291 -6.28 18.58 -3.86
N ASP A 292 -6.19 17.55 -4.69
CA ASP A 292 -6.86 16.28 -4.43
C ASP A 292 -6.28 15.60 -3.20
N PHE A 293 -4.95 15.62 -3.03
CA PHE A 293 -4.27 15.10 -1.86
C PHE A 293 -4.76 15.78 -0.57
N LEU A 294 -4.86 17.12 -0.58
CA LEU A 294 -5.38 17.88 0.57
C LEU A 294 -6.84 17.52 0.85
N LEU A 295 -7.72 17.56 -0.16
CA LEU A 295 -9.15 17.30 0.02
C LEU A 295 -9.43 15.88 0.50
N GLN A 296 -8.68 14.90 0.01
CA GLN A 296 -8.81 13.51 0.44
C GLN A 296 -8.27 13.26 1.85
N ASN A 297 -7.47 14.15 2.44
CA ASN A 297 -6.77 13.89 3.71
C ASN A 297 -6.88 15.02 4.74
N ILE A 298 -7.76 16.00 4.52
CA ILE A 298 -7.78 17.27 5.25
C ILE A 298 -7.88 17.09 6.76
N LEU A 299 -8.75 16.20 7.25
CA LEU A 299 -8.95 16.01 8.69
C LEU A 299 -7.71 15.40 9.37
N ILE A 300 -7.02 14.47 8.69
CA ILE A 300 -5.78 13.86 9.19
C ILE A 300 -4.65 14.90 9.17
N LEU A 301 -4.53 15.68 8.10
CA LEU A 301 -3.51 16.72 7.95
C LEU A 301 -3.67 17.83 9.00
N VAL A 302 -4.88 18.34 9.20
CA VAL A 302 -5.17 19.36 10.22
C VAL A 302 -4.81 18.84 11.61
N LEU A 303 -5.21 17.60 11.93
CA LEU A 303 -4.87 17.00 13.22
C LEU A 303 -3.36 16.85 13.40
N TRP A 304 -2.66 16.42 12.35
CA TRP A 304 -1.20 16.27 12.34
C TRP A 304 -0.49 17.61 12.52
N VAL A 305 -0.92 18.68 11.84
CA VAL A 305 -0.35 20.03 11.99
C VAL A 305 -0.53 20.55 13.42
N ILE A 306 -1.73 20.38 14.00
CA ILE A 306 -1.98 20.75 15.41
C ILE A 306 -1.08 19.93 16.35
N ALA A 307 -0.91 18.64 16.07
CA ALA A 307 -0.01 17.79 16.83
C ALA A 307 1.46 18.21 16.72
N CYS A 308 1.92 18.62 15.54
CA CYS A 308 3.27 19.17 15.34
C CYS A 308 3.47 20.44 16.16
N ALA A 309 2.52 21.38 16.11
CA ALA A 309 2.58 22.60 16.91
C ALA A 309 2.63 22.29 18.42
N TRP A 310 1.77 21.38 18.90
CA TRP A 310 1.77 20.93 20.29
C TRP A 310 3.06 20.20 20.69
N PHE A 311 3.60 19.39 19.78
CA PHE A 311 4.83 18.64 19.97
C PHE A 311 6.03 19.59 20.15
N LEU A 312 6.16 20.57 19.25
CA LEU A 312 7.22 21.58 19.27
C LEU A 312 7.11 22.51 20.48
N TYR A 313 5.90 22.92 20.86
CA TYR A 313 5.68 23.70 22.09
C TYR A 313 6.18 22.95 23.33
N ASN A 314 6.00 21.62 23.36
CA ASN A 314 6.36 20.76 24.47
C ASN A 314 7.65 19.95 24.22
N ILE A 315 8.55 20.42 23.35
CA ILE A 315 9.66 19.63 22.79
C ILE A 315 10.53 18.92 23.85
N LYS A 316 10.77 19.57 25.00
CA LYS A 316 11.58 19.03 26.11
C LYS A 316 10.89 17.92 26.89
N LEU A 317 9.56 17.83 26.82
CA LEU A 317 8.75 16.83 27.52
C LEU A 317 8.43 15.61 26.64
N GLN A 318 8.83 15.66 25.37
CA GLN A 318 8.55 14.59 24.41
C GLN A 318 9.39 13.36 24.72
N ALA A 319 8.71 12.23 24.91
CA ALA A 319 9.38 10.95 25.04
C ALA A 319 9.92 10.48 23.67
N ARG A 320 10.94 9.62 23.68
CA ARG A 320 11.50 8.96 22.49
C ARG A 320 10.45 8.44 21.51
N LYS A 321 9.40 7.77 22.00
CA LYS A 321 8.32 7.23 21.16
C LYS A 321 7.59 8.30 20.33
N ASN A 322 7.46 9.52 20.88
CA ASN A 322 6.83 10.65 20.21
C ASN A 322 7.76 11.19 19.11
N TRP A 323 9.07 11.28 19.41
CA TRP A 323 10.11 11.61 18.42
C TRP A 323 10.15 10.60 17.26
N THR A 324 10.12 9.30 17.54
CA THR A 324 10.09 8.27 16.50
C THR A 324 8.88 8.44 15.59
N LEU A 325 7.69 8.67 16.16
CA LEU A 325 6.46 8.90 15.39
C LEU A 325 6.46 10.22 14.62
N PHE A 326 7.06 11.28 15.19
CA PHE A 326 7.25 12.56 14.50
C PHE A 326 8.12 12.38 13.25
N LEU A 327 9.29 11.75 13.41
CA LEU A 327 10.23 11.49 12.31
C LEU A 327 9.59 10.61 11.22
N LEU A 328 8.93 9.51 11.61
CA LEU A 328 8.28 8.62 10.65
C LEU A 328 7.10 9.30 9.94
N SER A 329 6.20 9.97 10.68
CA SER A 329 5.05 10.64 10.04
C SER A 329 5.50 11.79 9.12
N GLY A 330 6.54 12.55 9.50
CA GLY A 330 7.13 13.57 8.63
C GLY A 330 7.78 12.99 7.37
N LEU A 331 8.57 11.91 7.52
CA LEU A 331 9.16 11.19 6.39
C LEU A 331 8.08 10.71 5.42
N PHE A 332 7.06 10.01 5.92
CA PHE A 332 6.01 9.47 5.07
C PHE A 332 5.09 10.54 4.48
N LEU A 333 4.95 11.72 5.10
CA LEU A 333 4.30 12.86 4.46
C LEU A 333 5.08 13.32 3.23
N ILE A 334 6.40 13.52 3.38
CA ILE A 334 7.28 13.92 2.26
C ILE A 334 7.21 12.88 1.14
N LEU A 335 7.23 11.58 1.49
CA LEU A 335 7.11 10.51 0.53
C LEU A 335 5.71 10.45 -0.13
N ALA A 336 4.64 10.76 0.61
CA ALA A 336 3.26 10.81 0.08
C ALA A 336 3.03 11.95 -0.91
N LEU A 337 3.72 13.08 -0.72
CA LEU A 337 3.74 14.17 -1.68
C LEU A 337 4.54 13.80 -2.95
N ARG A 338 5.48 12.85 -2.87
CA ARG A 338 6.25 12.37 -4.02
C ARG A 338 5.58 11.21 -4.76
N SER A 339 4.84 10.36 -4.05
CA SER A 339 4.18 9.16 -4.58
C SER A 339 2.90 8.88 -3.80
N SER A 340 1.78 8.83 -4.51
CA SER A 340 0.44 8.70 -3.91
C SER A 340 0.30 7.46 -3.01
N LYS A 341 1.02 6.38 -3.29
CA LYS A 341 0.97 5.15 -2.47
C LYS A 341 1.37 5.34 -1.02
N GLN A 342 2.25 6.30 -0.73
CA GLN A 342 2.83 6.44 0.62
C GLN A 342 1.83 6.99 1.64
N ILE A 343 0.64 7.42 1.18
CA ILE A 343 -0.48 7.77 2.04
C ILE A 343 -0.90 6.63 2.98
N GLU A 344 -0.74 5.38 2.53
CA GLU A 344 -1.13 4.18 3.27
C GLU A 344 -0.34 4.02 4.59
N TYR A 345 0.89 4.56 4.64
CA TYR A 345 1.71 4.64 5.85
C TYR A 345 1.51 5.97 6.60
N PHE A 346 1.46 7.10 5.88
CA PHE A 346 1.35 8.43 6.48
C PHE A 346 0.09 8.57 7.34
N ALA A 347 -1.09 8.21 6.81
CA ALA A 347 -2.36 8.42 7.50
C ALA A 347 -2.40 7.78 8.91
N PRO A 348 -2.11 6.48 9.07
CA PRO A 348 -2.05 5.86 10.40
C PRO A 348 -0.90 6.38 11.27
N LEU A 349 0.29 6.67 10.71
CA LEU A 349 1.40 7.26 11.48
C LEU A 349 1.04 8.66 12.02
N ALA A 350 0.36 9.48 11.22
CA ALA A 350 -0.05 10.82 11.58
C ALA A 350 -1.05 10.81 12.74
N LEU A 351 -2.01 9.89 12.73
CA LEU A 351 -2.98 9.72 13.80
C LEU A 351 -2.35 9.17 15.08
N MET A 352 -1.43 8.20 14.96
CA MET A 352 -0.64 7.72 16.09
C MET A 352 0.19 8.86 16.68
N PHE A 353 0.99 9.56 15.88
CA PHE A 353 1.76 10.72 16.31
C PHE A 353 0.89 11.74 17.03
N SER A 354 -0.26 12.09 16.47
CA SER A 354 -1.20 13.03 17.07
C SER A 354 -1.67 12.59 18.45
N GLY A 355 -2.13 11.33 18.57
CA GLY A 355 -2.56 10.76 19.84
C GLY A 355 -1.45 10.74 20.91
N PHE A 356 -0.21 10.48 20.50
CA PHE A 356 0.96 10.47 21.40
C PHE A 356 1.41 11.86 21.83
N SER A 357 1.39 12.84 20.92
CA SER A 357 1.73 14.23 21.20
C SER A 357 0.74 14.84 22.20
N PHE A 358 -0.57 14.64 22.00
CA PHE A 358 -1.58 15.14 22.94
C PHE A 358 -1.63 14.38 24.28
N ALA A 359 -1.00 13.21 24.38
CA ALA A 359 -0.86 12.51 25.65
C ALA A 359 0.17 13.18 26.57
N VAL A 360 1.08 14.00 26.03
CA VAL A 360 2.03 14.78 26.83
C VAL A 360 1.28 15.90 27.53
N ASN A 361 1.26 15.83 28.87
CA ASN A 361 0.65 16.86 29.70
C ASN A 361 1.74 17.73 30.33
N PRO A 362 2.09 18.89 29.75
CA PRO A 362 3.05 19.83 30.34
C PRO A 362 2.63 20.35 31.70
N PHE A 363 1.34 20.22 32.03
CA PHE A 363 0.74 20.77 33.21
C PHE A 363 0.59 19.75 34.36
N SER A 364 1.36 18.65 34.35
CA SER A 364 1.31 17.64 35.42
C SER A 364 2.32 17.84 36.55
N SER A 365 3.34 18.70 36.36
CA SER A 365 4.38 18.99 37.38
C SER A 365 4.15 20.27 38.19
N GLN A 366 3.22 21.13 37.79
CA GLN A 366 2.59 22.12 38.65
C GLN A 366 1.13 21.74 38.78
N ARG A 367 0.50 22.00 39.93
CA ARG A 367 -0.95 21.81 40.18
C ARG A 367 -1.75 22.63 39.17
N PHE A 368 -1.87 22.14 37.95
CA PHE A 368 -2.76 22.70 36.98
C PHE A 368 -4.09 22.03 37.18
N ASN A 369 -4.87 22.70 38.01
CA ASN A 369 -6.21 22.31 38.25
C ASN A 369 -6.95 22.38 36.90
N TRP A 370 -7.58 21.28 36.48
CA TRP A 370 -8.51 21.33 35.36
C TRP A 370 -9.57 22.39 35.61
N GLN A 371 -9.89 22.69 36.88
CA GLN A 371 -10.74 23.81 37.26
C GLN A 371 -10.08 25.18 37.04
N ASP A 372 -8.75 25.34 37.07
CA ASP A 372 -8.06 26.61 36.78
C ASP A 372 -7.92 26.87 35.29
N LEU A 373 -7.64 25.84 34.45
CA LEU A 373 -7.75 26.02 33.00
C LEU A 373 -9.20 26.16 32.60
N LEU A 374 -10.12 25.36 33.15
CA LEU A 374 -11.54 25.57 32.91
C LEU A 374 -11.97 26.91 33.50
N ALA A 375 -11.35 27.49 34.52
CA ALA A 375 -11.63 28.83 35.06
C ALA A 375 -10.93 29.95 34.28
N ARG A 376 -9.83 29.68 33.57
CA ARG A 376 -9.13 30.62 32.66
C ARG A 376 -9.74 30.62 31.28
N ILE A 377 -10.06 29.44 30.75
CA ILE A 377 -10.96 29.23 29.63
C ILE A 377 -12.31 29.81 30.03
N LYS A 378 -12.94 29.46 31.17
CA LYS A 378 -14.12 30.20 31.66
C LYS A 378 -13.80 31.67 31.98
N LYS A 379 -12.60 32.18 32.19
CA LYS A 379 -12.40 33.66 32.27
C LYS A 379 -12.34 34.30 30.88
N PHE A 380 -11.93 33.54 29.86
CA PHE A 380 -11.99 33.91 28.44
C PHE A 380 -13.31 33.48 27.75
N PHE A 381 -14.10 32.62 28.38
CA PHE A 381 -15.30 31.90 27.91
C PHE A 381 -16.41 31.81 28.99
N ILE A 382 -16.36 32.64 30.04
CA ILE A 382 -17.54 33.07 30.83
C ILE A 382 -18.08 34.13 29.92
N PHE A 383 -18.77 33.65 28.90
CA PHE A 383 -19.67 34.48 28.17
C PHE A 383 -21.02 34.24 28.83
N PRO A 384 -21.56 35.20 29.60
CA PRO A 384 -22.83 35.06 30.29
C PRO A 384 -24.03 34.97 29.32
N ASN A 385 -23.79 34.96 28.00
CA ASN A 385 -24.83 35.02 27.00
C ASN A 385 -25.15 33.61 26.44
N PRO A 386 -26.44 33.21 26.38
CA PRO A 386 -26.88 31.96 25.74
C PRO A 386 -26.37 31.84 24.29
N LEU A 387 -26.13 32.98 23.63
CA LEU A 387 -25.58 33.07 22.28
C LEU A 387 -24.27 32.29 22.10
N THR A 388 -23.32 32.39 23.02
CA THR A 388 -22.01 31.73 22.92
C THR A 388 -22.06 30.23 23.18
N THR A 389 -22.94 29.77 24.07
CA THR A 389 -23.22 28.33 24.23
C THR A 389 -23.87 27.77 22.97
N ILE A 390 -24.78 28.54 22.36
CA ILE A 390 -25.37 28.22 21.04
C ILE A 390 -24.28 28.19 19.96
N LEU A 391 -23.33 29.13 19.95
CA LEU A 391 -22.23 29.17 18.98
C LEU A 391 -21.26 27.99 19.14
N ILE A 392 -20.88 27.61 20.37
CA ILE A 392 -20.00 26.46 20.61
C ILE A 392 -20.72 25.14 20.31
N SER A 393 -21.98 25.02 20.74
CA SER A 393 -22.79 23.83 20.44
C SER A 393 -23.03 23.72 18.94
N GLY A 394 -23.33 24.84 18.28
CA GLY A 394 -23.41 24.97 16.84
C GLY A 394 -22.10 24.57 16.17
N TYR A 395 -20.96 25.06 16.64
CA TYR A 395 -19.64 24.67 16.12
C TYR A 395 -19.36 23.17 16.27
N VAL A 396 -19.67 22.58 17.43
CA VAL A 396 -19.49 21.13 17.65
C VAL A 396 -20.42 20.31 16.78
N ILE A 397 -21.69 20.71 16.66
CA ILE A 397 -22.67 20.07 15.78
C ILE A 397 -22.21 20.18 14.32
N THR A 398 -21.78 21.36 13.89
CA THR A 398 -21.23 21.60 12.55
C THR A 398 -19.97 20.77 12.31
N ALA A 399 -19.06 20.66 13.29
CA ALA A 399 -17.87 19.82 13.16
C ALA A 399 -18.23 18.33 13.06
N ILE A 400 -19.19 17.84 13.85
CA ILE A 400 -19.70 16.46 13.76
C ILE A 400 -20.37 16.23 12.41
N PHE A 401 -21.16 17.19 11.94
CA PHE A 401 -21.85 17.15 10.66
C PHE A 401 -20.84 17.13 9.49
N ILE A 402 -19.85 18.02 9.50
CA ILE A 402 -18.75 18.05 8.51
C ILE A 402 -17.99 16.73 8.52
N CYS A 403 -17.69 16.17 9.70
CA CYS A 403 -17.04 14.85 9.80
C CYS A 403 -17.93 13.73 9.24
N GLY A 404 -19.24 13.76 9.51
CA GLY A 404 -20.21 12.78 8.99
C GLY A 404 -20.35 12.85 7.47
N VAL A 405 -20.53 14.06 6.93
CA VAL A 405 -20.57 14.31 5.48
C VAL A 405 -19.25 13.93 4.82
N SER A 406 -18.11 14.28 5.44
CA SER A 406 -16.79 13.87 4.93
C SER A 406 -16.66 12.34 4.92
N PHE A 407 -17.06 11.65 5.98
CA PHE A 407 -17.03 10.19 6.01
C PHE A 407 -17.82 9.56 4.86
N THR A 408 -19.07 9.99 4.65
CA THR A 408 -19.91 9.46 3.56
C THR A 408 -19.39 9.83 2.18
N ALA A 409 -18.92 11.07 1.99
CA ALA A 409 -18.40 11.53 0.71
C ALA A 409 -17.10 10.80 0.33
N GLN A 410 -16.18 10.61 1.29
CA GLN A 410 -14.92 9.91 1.05
C GLN A 410 -15.18 8.43 0.72
N LEU A 411 -16.04 7.73 1.46
CA LEU A 411 -16.38 6.34 1.16
C LEU A 411 -17.10 6.16 -0.19
N THR A 412 -17.99 7.09 -0.54
CA THR A 412 -18.68 7.06 -1.85
C THR A 412 -17.70 7.34 -2.99
N SER A 413 -16.75 8.26 -2.80
CA SER A 413 -15.66 8.52 -3.74
C SER A 413 -14.79 7.27 -3.93
N VAL A 414 -14.42 6.58 -2.85
CA VAL A 414 -13.67 5.32 -2.94
C VAL A 414 -14.46 4.25 -3.68
N ARG A 415 -15.73 4.02 -3.33
CA ARG A 415 -16.58 3.06 -4.06
C ARG A 415 -16.65 3.38 -5.55
N THR A 416 -16.79 4.66 -5.88
CA THR A 416 -16.83 5.11 -7.28
C THR A 416 -15.52 4.81 -8.01
N SER A 417 -14.38 4.98 -7.33
CA SER A 417 -13.06 4.63 -7.88
C SER A 417 -12.87 3.11 -8.00
N LEU A 418 -13.38 2.33 -7.05
CA LEU A 418 -13.34 0.86 -7.10
C LEU A 418 -14.29 0.27 -8.15
N ASN A 419 -15.38 0.97 -8.46
CA ASN A 419 -16.35 0.59 -9.49
C ASN A 419 -15.94 1.03 -10.92
N LYS A 420 -14.67 1.38 -11.12
CA LYS A 420 -14.12 1.83 -12.40
C LYS A 420 -13.06 0.86 -12.90
N ASN A 421 -12.62 1.12 -14.14
CA ASN A 421 -11.51 0.48 -14.84
C ASN A 421 -11.83 -0.84 -15.55
N PHE A 422 -11.84 -1.98 -14.87
CA PHE A 422 -11.86 -3.29 -15.55
C PHE A 422 -13.05 -4.12 -15.09
N ALA A 423 -13.87 -4.59 -16.02
CA ALA A 423 -14.91 -5.57 -15.73
C ALA A 423 -14.27 -6.88 -15.21
N LEU A 424 -15.01 -7.66 -14.41
CA LEU A 424 -14.47 -8.89 -13.79
C LEU A 424 -13.92 -9.92 -14.80
N TYR A 425 -14.43 -9.92 -16.02
CA TYR A 425 -14.06 -10.85 -17.10
C TYR A 425 -13.46 -10.13 -18.32
N TYR A 426 -12.84 -8.97 -18.11
CA TYR A 426 -12.24 -8.19 -19.18
C TYR A 426 -11.16 -9.00 -19.92
N LEU A 427 -11.24 -9.02 -21.26
CA LEU A 427 -10.44 -9.79 -22.21
C LEU A 427 -10.67 -11.31 -22.20
N GLN A 428 -11.71 -11.81 -21.54
CA GLN A 428 -11.97 -13.25 -21.47
C GLN A 428 -12.12 -13.90 -22.85
N ASN A 429 -12.92 -13.31 -23.74
CA ASN A 429 -13.22 -13.91 -25.03
C ASN A 429 -12.00 -13.88 -25.97
N ALA A 430 -11.28 -12.77 -26.01
CA ALA A 430 -10.03 -12.65 -26.76
C ALA A 430 -8.96 -13.65 -26.26
N SER A 431 -8.81 -13.78 -24.95
CA SER A 431 -7.90 -14.77 -24.34
C SER A 431 -8.29 -16.21 -24.67
N ALA A 432 -9.59 -16.54 -24.64
CA ALA A 432 -10.09 -17.87 -25.00
C ALA A 432 -9.89 -18.17 -26.50
N TRP A 433 -10.04 -17.17 -27.36
CA TRP A 433 -9.72 -17.31 -28.78
C TRP A 433 -8.24 -17.63 -28.99
N LEU A 434 -7.34 -16.91 -28.31
CA LEU A 434 -5.89 -17.17 -28.38
C LEU A 434 -5.55 -18.59 -27.91
N GLU A 435 -6.11 -19.03 -26.78
CA GLU A 435 -5.86 -20.37 -26.24
C GLU A 435 -6.27 -21.47 -27.24
N LYS A 436 -7.40 -21.29 -27.93
CA LYS A 436 -7.92 -22.28 -28.88
C LYS A 436 -7.21 -22.27 -30.24
N ASN A 437 -6.73 -21.11 -30.70
CA ASN A 437 -6.28 -20.92 -32.10
C ASN A 437 -4.77 -20.73 -32.25
N THR A 438 -4.00 -20.75 -31.16
CA THR A 438 -2.55 -20.55 -31.21
C THR A 438 -1.80 -21.77 -30.65
N PRO A 439 -0.55 -22.03 -31.11
CA PRO A 439 0.29 -23.05 -30.52
C PRO A 439 0.57 -22.79 -29.05
N LYS A 440 0.65 -23.85 -28.24
CA LYS A 440 1.04 -23.76 -26.83
C LYS A 440 2.40 -23.08 -26.69
N ASN A 441 2.53 -22.23 -25.67
CA ASN A 441 3.72 -21.43 -25.36
C ASN A 441 4.12 -20.42 -26.46
N SER A 442 3.25 -20.15 -27.44
CA SER A 442 3.51 -19.08 -28.41
C SER A 442 3.36 -17.70 -27.76
N ILE A 443 4.17 -16.75 -28.23
CA ILE A 443 4.25 -15.40 -27.67
C ILE A 443 3.24 -14.50 -28.39
N VAL A 444 2.46 -13.77 -27.60
CA VAL A 444 1.49 -12.78 -28.09
C VAL A 444 2.04 -11.38 -27.84
N PHE A 445 2.12 -10.58 -28.90
CA PHE A 445 2.51 -9.19 -28.85
C PHE A 445 1.32 -8.34 -28.38
N HIS A 446 1.47 -7.65 -27.25
CA HIS A 446 0.46 -6.75 -26.71
C HIS A 446 1.04 -5.35 -26.54
N THR A 447 0.17 -4.36 -26.31
CA THR A 447 0.57 -2.95 -26.41
C THR A 447 1.05 -2.35 -25.11
N CYS A 448 0.58 -2.83 -23.97
CA CYS A 448 0.91 -2.25 -22.68
C CYS A 448 1.15 -3.29 -21.60
N TRP A 449 2.14 -3.02 -20.74
CA TRP A 449 2.54 -3.92 -19.66
C TRP A 449 1.42 -4.24 -18.66
N ASP A 450 0.48 -3.33 -18.45
CA ASP A 450 -0.64 -3.52 -17.52
C ASP A 450 -1.83 -4.27 -18.13
N GLU A 451 -1.75 -4.71 -19.39
CA GLU A 451 -2.72 -5.61 -20.05
C GLU A 451 -2.41 -7.09 -19.71
N SER A 452 -1.14 -7.42 -19.53
CA SER A 452 -0.67 -8.78 -19.23
C SER A 452 -1.39 -9.43 -18.05
N PRO A 453 -1.68 -8.76 -16.92
CA PRO A 453 -2.38 -9.43 -15.82
C PRO A 453 -3.76 -9.97 -16.21
N MET A 454 -4.54 -9.28 -17.04
CA MET A 454 -5.86 -9.77 -17.50
C MET A 454 -5.71 -10.91 -18.51
N LEU A 455 -4.80 -10.73 -19.47
CA LEU A 455 -4.53 -11.75 -20.47
C LEU A 455 -4.06 -13.04 -19.80
N PHE A 456 -3.11 -12.96 -18.87
CA PHE A 456 -2.60 -14.07 -18.08
C PHE A 456 -3.65 -14.72 -17.20
N PHE A 457 -4.55 -13.93 -16.61
CA PHE A 457 -5.64 -14.46 -15.78
C PHE A 457 -6.54 -15.41 -16.57
N HIS A 458 -6.89 -15.04 -17.80
CA HIS A 458 -7.75 -15.85 -18.66
C HIS A 458 -7.00 -16.90 -19.48
N ASN A 459 -5.76 -16.64 -19.87
CA ASN A 459 -4.97 -17.51 -20.74
C ASN A 459 -3.51 -17.55 -20.29
N HIS A 460 -3.12 -18.73 -19.79
CA HIS A 460 -1.74 -19.07 -19.41
C HIS A 460 -1.16 -20.15 -20.34
N HIS A 461 -1.84 -20.46 -21.45
CA HIS A 461 -1.36 -21.29 -22.56
C HIS A 461 -0.37 -20.52 -23.44
N ASN A 462 -0.60 -19.21 -23.60
CA ASN A 462 0.29 -18.28 -24.29
C ASN A 462 1.25 -17.56 -23.33
N TYR A 463 2.32 -16.99 -23.90
CA TYR A 463 3.22 -16.07 -23.21
C TYR A 463 3.03 -14.63 -23.69
N TYR A 464 3.35 -13.68 -22.81
CA TYR A 464 3.21 -12.24 -23.05
C TYR A 464 4.56 -11.56 -22.94
N LEU A 465 4.71 -10.38 -23.57
CA LEU A 465 6.02 -9.72 -23.65
C LEU A 465 6.50 -9.21 -22.30
N VAL A 466 5.68 -8.38 -21.64
CA VAL A 466 6.03 -7.60 -20.45
C VAL A 466 4.82 -7.45 -19.55
N GLY A 467 5.01 -7.42 -18.23
CA GLY A 467 3.93 -7.25 -17.28
C GLY A 467 4.40 -6.77 -15.92
N LEU A 468 3.45 -6.35 -15.07
CA LEU A 468 3.65 -5.81 -13.72
C LEU A 468 4.42 -4.49 -13.66
N ASP A 469 5.65 -4.46 -14.18
CA ASP A 469 6.44 -3.24 -14.30
C ASP A 469 7.35 -3.31 -15.54
N PRO A 470 7.31 -2.31 -16.44
CA PRO A 470 8.11 -2.31 -17.66
C PRO A 470 9.62 -2.23 -17.42
N THR A 471 10.05 -1.85 -16.21
CA THR A 471 11.47 -1.87 -15.83
C THR A 471 12.06 -3.28 -15.92
N PHE A 472 11.26 -4.34 -15.70
CA PHE A 472 11.75 -5.71 -15.85
C PHE A 472 12.07 -6.07 -17.31
N MET A 473 11.36 -5.49 -18.28
CA MET A 473 11.69 -5.63 -19.70
C MET A 473 12.92 -4.79 -20.06
N TYR A 474 12.97 -3.55 -19.58
CA TYR A 474 14.13 -2.68 -19.79
C TYR A 474 15.43 -3.27 -19.23
N ALA A 475 15.36 -3.91 -18.05
CA ALA A 475 16.51 -4.57 -17.42
C ALA A 475 16.91 -5.87 -18.15
N TYR A 476 15.97 -6.51 -18.84
CA TYR A 476 16.23 -7.69 -19.67
C TYR A 476 16.94 -7.28 -20.97
N ASP A 477 16.36 -6.33 -21.70
CA ASP A 477 16.93 -5.76 -22.92
C ASP A 477 16.32 -4.37 -23.17
N SER A 478 17.14 -3.33 -23.02
CA SER A 478 16.70 -1.95 -23.20
C SER A 478 16.31 -1.63 -24.64
N TYR A 479 16.95 -2.28 -25.63
CA TYR A 479 16.63 -2.10 -27.04
C TYR A 479 15.25 -2.70 -27.36
N LEU A 480 14.95 -3.90 -26.87
CA LEU A 480 13.63 -4.49 -27.04
C LEU A 480 12.53 -3.67 -26.39
N TYR A 481 12.79 -3.11 -25.19
CA TYR A 481 11.84 -2.20 -24.54
C TYR A 481 11.58 -0.94 -25.37
N GLU A 482 12.65 -0.29 -25.86
CA GLU A 482 12.52 0.93 -26.67
C GLU A 482 11.79 0.65 -27.98
N LEU A 483 12.12 -0.46 -28.65
CA LEU A 483 11.44 -0.90 -29.86
C LEU A 483 9.95 -1.19 -29.60
N HIS A 484 9.61 -1.87 -28.50
CA HIS A 484 8.22 -2.14 -28.12
C HIS A 484 7.45 -0.84 -27.91
N ARG A 485 8.03 0.10 -27.16
CA ARG A 485 7.45 1.43 -26.91
C ARG A 485 7.26 2.22 -28.20
N ASP A 486 8.24 2.20 -29.10
CA ASP A 486 8.20 3.00 -30.33
C ASP A 486 7.21 2.43 -31.35
N ILE A 487 7.09 1.10 -31.44
CA ILE A 487 6.03 0.42 -32.21
C ILE A 487 4.64 0.78 -31.65
N THR A 488 4.43 0.56 -30.35
CA THR A 488 3.09 0.70 -29.72
C THR A 488 2.63 2.15 -29.59
N SER A 489 3.55 3.11 -29.58
CA SER A 489 3.23 4.54 -29.66
C SER A 489 3.01 5.06 -31.09
N GLY A 490 3.19 4.21 -32.10
CA GLY A 490 3.06 4.59 -33.52
C GLY A 490 4.20 5.46 -34.06
N LYS A 491 5.32 5.56 -33.33
CA LYS A 491 6.53 6.28 -33.79
C LYS A 491 7.29 5.50 -34.85
N ASP A 492 7.36 4.18 -34.69
CA ASP A 492 7.92 3.27 -35.68
C ASP A 492 6.80 2.53 -36.38
N THR A 493 6.67 2.74 -37.69
CA THR A 493 5.65 2.12 -38.54
C THR A 493 6.25 1.31 -39.68
N ILE A 494 7.57 1.21 -39.80
CA ILE A 494 8.19 0.57 -40.97
C ILE A 494 8.50 -0.89 -40.67
N GLY A 495 8.00 -1.80 -41.51
CA GLY A 495 8.30 -3.23 -41.44
C GLY A 495 7.82 -3.89 -40.13
N LEU A 496 6.65 -3.49 -39.63
CA LEU A 496 6.12 -3.93 -38.34
C LEU A 496 5.98 -5.45 -38.25
N ALA A 497 5.38 -6.09 -39.25
CA ALA A 497 5.20 -7.54 -39.30
C ALA A 497 6.54 -8.28 -39.13
N TYR A 498 7.57 -7.86 -39.89
CA TYR A 498 8.90 -8.42 -39.79
C TYR A 498 9.55 -8.17 -38.42
N LYS A 499 9.47 -6.96 -37.88
CA LYS A 499 10.06 -6.61 -36.57
C LYS A 499 9.38 -7.38 -35.44
N ILE A 500 8.05 -7.45 -35.41
CA ILE A 500 7.30 -8.19 -34.39
C ILE A 500 7.63 -9.68 -34.45
N LYS A 501 7.63 -10.26 -35.66
CA LYS A 501 7.94 -11.67 -35.85
C LYS A 501 9.39 -12.01 -35.49
N THR A 502 10.37 -11.21 -35.90
CA THR A 502 11.79 -11.56 -35.73
C THR A 502 12.40 -11.09 -34.40
N LYS A 503 12.01 -9.92 -33.88
CA LYS A 503 12.58 -9.37 -32.64
C LYS A 503 11.82 -9.83 -31.40
N PHE A 504 10.50 -9.95 -31.48
CA PHE A 504 9.66 -10.37 -30.35
C PHE A 504 9.26 -11.84 -30.40
N ASN A 505 9.54 -12.53 -31.52
CA ASN A 505 9.17 -13.93 -31.74
C ASN A 505 7.66 -14.18 -31.56
N SER A 506 6.86 -13.25 -32.09
CA SER A 506 5.40 -13.27 -31.97
C SER A 506 4.74 -13.34 -33.34
N GLU A 507 3.73 -14.20 -33.48
CA GLU A 507 2.91 -14.34 -34.69
C GLU A 507 1.53 -13.69 -34.55
N TYR A 508 1.17 -13.26 -33.35
CA TYR A 508 -0.14 -12.72 -33.03
C TYR A 508 0.01 -11.40 -32.27
N VAL A 509 -0.73 -10.39 -32.71
CA VAL A 509 -0.81 -9.08 -32.05
C VAL A 509 -2.21 -8.93 -31.47
N ILE A 510 -2.30 -8.58 -30.18
CA ILE A 510 -3.56 -8.23 -29.54
C ILE A 510 -3.56 -6.74 -29.19
N LEU A 511 -4.64 -6.06 -29.57
CA LEU A 511 -4.91 -4.66 -29.25
C LEU A 511 -6.13 -4.56 -28.36
N THR A 512 -6.07 -3.75 -27.30
CA THR A 512 -7.25 -3.46 -26.48
C THR A 512 -7.94 -2.18 -26.98
N LYS A 513 -9.26 -2.25 -27.19
CA LYS A 513 -10.06 -1.13 -27.72
C LYS A 513 -10.10 0.07 -26.78
N LYS A 514 -9.87 -0.13 -25.49
CA LYS A 514 -9.83 0.92 -24.48
C LYS A 514 -8.66 1.91 -24.67
N ARG A 515 -7.60 1.54 -25.39
CA ARG A 515 -6.36 2.34 -25.42
C ARG A 515 -5.89 2.80 -26.80
N TYR A 516 -6.35 2.20 -27.90
CA TYR A 516 -5.76 2.54 -29.20
C TYR A 516 -6.75 2.59 -30.36
N GLY A 517 -6.99 3.81 -30.86
CA GLY A 517 -7.52 4.05 -32.20
C GLY A 517 -6.43 4.26 -33.25
N ASP A 518 -5.24 4.76 -32.89
CA ASP A 518 -4.21 5.13 -33.88
C ASP A 518 -3.26 3.99 -34.25
N PHE A 519 -2.83 3.14 -33.30
CA PHE A 519 -2.03 1.96 -33.63
C PHE A 519 -2.85 0.90 -34.38
N GLU A 520 -4.14 0.77 -34.07
CA GLU A 520 -5.06 -0.08 -34.85
C GLU A 520 -5.18 0.41 -36.30
N LYS A 521 -5.29 1.73 -36.53
CA LYS A 521 -5.25 2.30 -37.88
C LYS A 521 -3.96 1.93 -38.60
N VAL A 522 -2.81 2.01 -37.92
CA VAL A 522 -1.52 1.61 -38.53
C VAL A 522 -1.58 0.16 -38.98
N LEU A 523 -2.00 -0.77 -38.11
CA LEU A 523 -2.04 -2.20 -38.45
C LEU A 523 -3.05 -2.51 -39.57
N LYS A 524 -4.22 -1.86 -39.59
CA LYS A 524 -5.23 -2.05 -40.64
C LYS A 524 -4.78 -1.60 -42.04
N HIS A 525 -3.78 -0.72 -42.14
CA HIS A 525 -3.27 -0.20 -43.42
C HIS A 525 -1.88 -0.76 -43.76
N GLN A 526 -1.34 -1.70 -42.98
CA GLN A 526 -0.05 -2.35 -43.22
C GLN A 526 -0.26 -3.72 -43.82
N ASP A 527 0.50 -4.03 -44.88
CA ASP A 527 0.62 -5.40 -45.36
C ASP A 527 1.26 -6.30 -44.29
N GLY A 528 0.86 -7.57 -44.25
CA GLY A 528 1.39 -8.57 -43.32
C GLY A 528 0.60 -8.75 -42.02
N PHE A 529 -0.55 -8.09 -41.86
CA PHE A 529 -1.48 -8.32 -40.73
C PHE A 529 -2.86 -8.73 -41.22
N GLU A 530 -3.31 -9.91 -40.79
CA GLU A 530 -4.66 -10.43 -41.05
C GLU A 530 -5.50 -10.32 -39.77
N SER A 531 -6.66 -9.67 -39.84
CA SER A 531 -7.62 -9.68 -38.72
C SER A 531 -8.23 -11.07 -38.56
N VAL A 532 -8.08 -11.65 -37.38
CA VAL A 532 -8.53 -13.04 -37.08
C VAL A 532 -9.57 -13.12 -35.97
N TYR A 533 -9.70 -12.06 -35.17
CA TYR A 533 -10.71 -11.95 -34.13
C TYR A 533 -10.95 -10.49 -33.74
N GLU A 534 -12.20 -10.10 -33.52
CA GLU A 534 -12.56 -8.78 -33.00
C GLU A 534 -13.84 -8.90 -32.15
N ASP A 535 -13.84 -8.27 -30.97
CA ASP A 535 -15.02 -8.10 -30.11
C ASP A 535 -15.09 -6.67 -29.54
N GLU A 536 -15.93 -6.44 -28.53
CA GLU A 536 -16.08 -5.12 -27.91
C GLU A 536 -14.85 -4.65 -27.11
N GLU A 537 -13.96 -5.56 -26.70
CA GLU A 537 -12.84 -5.30 -25.80
C GLU A 537 -11.48 -5.33 -26.51
N ALA A 538 -11.32 -6.17 -27.53
CA ALA A 538 -10.05 -6.39 -28.21
C ALA A 538 -10.16 -6.74 -29.70
N HIS A 539 -9.02 -6.61 -30.39
CA HIS A 539 -8.81 -7.00 -31.78
C HIS A 539 -7.49 -7.79 -31.86
N ILE A 540 -7.53 -8.98 -32.46
CA ILE A 540 -6.36 -9.84 -32.68
C ILE A 540 -6.04 -9.90 -34.17
N PHE A 541 -4.77 -9.66 -34.47
CA PHE A 541 -4.18 -9.80 -35.80
C PHE A 541 -3.20 -10.96 -35.82
N ARG A 542 -3.19 -11.73 -36.90
CA ARG A 542 -2.17 -12.71 -37.23
C ARG A 542 -1.17 -12.10 -38.20
N ILE A 543 0.11 -12.35 -37.99
CA ILE A 543 1.16 -11.93 -38.91
C ILE A 543 1.26 -12.94 -40.05
N VAL A 544 0.99 -12.47 -41.27
CA VAL A 544 1.09 -13.24 -42.51
C VAL A 544 2.33 -12.81 -43.29
N ASN A 545 2.92 -13.76 -44.04
CA ASN A 545 4.16 -13.54 -44.80
C ASN A 545 3.92 -12.74 -46.08
#